data_AF-A0A1A9VTT0-F1
#
_entry.id   AF-A0A1A9VTT0-F1
#
_cell.length_a   1.000
_cell.length_b   1.000
_cell.length_c   1.000
_cell.angle_alpha   90.00
_cell.angle_beta   90.00
_cell.angle_gamma   90.00
#
_symmetry.space_group_name_H-M   'P 1'
#
loop_
_entity.id
_entity.type
_entity.pdbx_description
1 polymer ?
#
loop_
_entity_poly.entity_id
_entity_poly.type
_entity_poly.pdbx_seq_one_letter_code
_entity_poly.pdbx_strand_id
1 'polypeptide(L)' 'MCTGQMLADVLTFTANHVERNEEGLKQLLRRVREDSTCVVFPIIDVISMGNCELIGVSAGLRVVFHI' A
#
# COMPACT_ATOMS: atom_id res chain seq x y z
N MET A 1 -3.99 5.57 -13.55
CA MET A 1 -5.39 5.48 -13.10
C MET A 1 -5.44 4.56 -11.89
N CYS A 2 -6.01 4.99 -10.76
CA CYS A 2 -6.19 4.15 -9.58
C CYS A 2 -7.46 3.33 -9.75
N THR A 3 -7.38 2.01 -9.59
CA THR A 3 -8.55 1.13 -9.60
C THR A 3 -9.02 0.92 -8.17
N GLY A 4 -10.23 1.35 -7.85
CA GLY A 4 -10.91 1.00 -6.59
C GLY A 4 -11.81 -0.21 -6.80
N GLN A 5 -11.69 -1.22 -5.95
CA GLN A 5 -12.67 -2.31 -5.86
C GLN A 5 -13.36 -2.20 -4.50
N MET A 6 -14.69 -2.26 -4.50
CA MET A 6 -15.50 -2.20 -3.29
C MET A 6 -16.56 -3.29 -3.34
N LEU A 7 -16.30 -4.37 -2.60
CA LEU A 7 -17.23 -5.46 -2.28
C LEU A 7 -17.25 -5.74 -0.77
N ALA A 8 -16.56 -4.92 0.04
CA ALA A 8 -16.25 -5.12 1.45
C ALA A 8 -16.21 -3.77 2.21
N ASP A 9 -16.12 -3.82 3.55
CA ASP A 9 -16.16 -2.65 4.45
C ASP A 9 -14.91 -1.74 4.38
N VAL A 10 -13.84 -2.19 3.71
CA VAL A 10 -12.58 -1.45 3.59
C VAL A 10 -12.26 -1.20 2.12
N LEU A 11 -12.02 0.06 1.76
CA LEU A 11 -11.61 0.47 0.42
C LEU A 11 -10.08 0.47 0.31
N THR A 12 -9.53 -0.33 -0.60
CA THR A 12 -8.09 -0.34 -0.92
C THR A 12 -7.86 0.25 -2.30
N PHE A 13 -7.05 1.31 -2.37
CA PHE A 13 -6.60 1.89 -3.63
C PHE A 13 -5.24 1.32 -4.01
N THR A 14 -5.10 0.87 -5.26
CA THR A 14 -3.80 0.49 -5.83
C THR A 14 -3.58 1.20 -7.15
N ALA A 15 -2.33 1.57 -7.43
CA ALA A 15 -1.95 1.97 -8.78
C ALA A 15 -1.99 0.74 -9.71
N ASN A 16 -2.09 0.98 -11.01
CA ASN A 16 -2.24 -0.07 -12.03
C ASN A 16 -0.91 -0.77 -12.40
N HIS A 17 0.21 -0.30 -11.88
CA HIS A 17 1.57 -0.76 -12.21
C HIS A 17 2.35 -1.15 -10.95
N VAL A 18 1.67 -1.78 -9.99
CA VAL A 18 2.25 -2.24 -8.73
C VAL A 18 2.15 -3.76 -8.62
N GLU A 19 3.12 -4.37 -7.95
CA GLU A 19 3.04 -5.76 -7.53
C GLU A 19 2.48 -5.84 -6.11
N ARG A 20 1.55 -6.76 -5.86
CA ARG A 20 0.92 -6.91 -4.55
C ARG A 20 1.73 -7.84 -3.66
N ASN A 21 2.04 -7.37 -2.45
CA ASN A 21 2.43 -8.22 -1.33
C ASN A 21 1.19 -8.55 -0.49
N GLU A 22 0.70 -9.78 -0.58
CA GLU A 22 -0.50 -10.23 0.15
C GLU A 22 -0.35 -10.13 1.66
N GLU A 23 0.84 -10.41 2.20
CA GLU A 23 1.09 -10.31 3.64
C GLU A 23 1.04 -8.85 4.08
N GLY A 24 1.62 -7.94 3.29
CA GLY A 24 1.54 -6.50 3.53
C GLY A 24 0.09 -6.00 3.62
N LEU A 25 -0.78 -6.45 2.71
CA LEU A 25 -2.20 -6.07 2.73
C LEU A 25 -2.91 -6.58 4.00
N LYS A 26 -2.65 -7.81 4.45
CA LYS A 26 -3.25 -8.35 5.68
C LYS A 26 -2.89 -7.52 6.91
N GLN A 27 -1.64 -7.05 7.00
CA GLN A 27 -1.19 -6.20 8.10
C GLN A 27 -1.91 -4.84 8.12
N LEU A 28 -2.10 -4.23 6.95
CA LEU A 28 -2.86 -2.98 6.83
C LEU A 28 -4.33 -3.16 7.22
N LEU A 29 -4.98 -4.22 6.73
CA LEU A 29 -6.37 -4.53 7.06
C LEU A 29 -6.56 -4.79 8.56
N ARG A 30 -5.60 -5.46 9.21
CA ARG A 30 -5.63 -5.62 10.68
C ARG A 30 -5.64 -4.28 11.39
N ARG A 31 -4.81 -3.32 10.95
CA ARG A 31 -4.72 -1.99 11.58
C ARG A 31 -6.01 -1.18 11.41
N VAL A 32 -6.66 -1.25 10.25
CA VAL A 32 -7.97 -0.62 10.00
C VAL A 32 -9.06 -1.27 10.85
N ARG A 33 -9.00 -2.59 11.07
CA ARG A 33 -9.93 -3.28 11.97
C ARG A 33 -9.76 -2.85 13.43
N GLU A 34 -8.54 -2.56 13.87
CA GLU A 34 -8.25 -2.07 15.23
C GLU A 34 -8.70 -0.61 15.44
N ASP A 35 -8.70 0.20 14.38
CA ASP A 35 -9.13 1.60 14.40
C ASP A 35 -9.70 1.99 13.03
N SER A 36 -11.03 2.07 12.93
CA SER A 36 -11.71 2.38 11.67
C SER A 36 -11.57 3.84 11.25
N THR A 37 -10.96 4.70 12.07
CA THR A 37 -10.70 6.11 11.73
C THR A 37 -9.34 6.32 11.07
N CYS A 38 -8.49 5.29 11.05
CA CYS A 38 -7.14 5.41 10.52
C CYS A 38 -7.08 5.23 8.99
N VAL A 39 -6.18 5.99 8.36
CA VAL A 39 -5.74 5.76 6.99
C VAL A 39 -4.34 5.15 7.07
N VAL A 40 -4.14 4.01 6.41
CA VAL A 40 -2.88 3.25 6.45
C VAL A 40 -2.29 3.09 5.06
N PHE A 41 -0.96 2.97 4.99
CA PHE A 41 -0.24 2.73 3.73
C PHE A 41 0.90 1.72 3.96
N PRO A 42 1.23 0.88 2.96
CA PRO A 42 2.36 -0.05 3.06
C PRO A 42 3.69 0.69 2.89
N ILE A 43 4.80 0.03 3.25
CA ILE A 43 6.09 0.40 2.68
C ILE A 43 6.01 0.14 1.17
N ILE A 44 6.47 1.11 0.38
CA ILE A 44 6.41 1.04 -1.09
C ILE A 44 7.83 0.77 -1.59
N ASP A 45 8.06 -0.48 -2.00
CA ASP A 45 9.28 -0.86 -2.71
C ASP A 45 9.27 -0.35 -4.15
N VAL A 46 10.45 -0.28 -4.78
CA VAL A 46 10.60 0.19 -6.15
C VAL A 46 10.75 -1.01 -7.08
N ILE A 47 10.01 -1.02 -8.19
CA ILE A 47 10.26 -1.93 -9.30
C ILE A 47 10.97 -1.12 -10.38
N SER A 48 12.16 -1.57 -10.78
CA SER A 48 12.96 -0.91 -11.81
C SER A 48 12.23 -0.91 -13.15
N MET A 49 12.12 0.27 -13.76
CA MET A 49 11.51 0.44 -15.08
C MET A 49 12.34 -0.17 -16.22
N GLY A 50 13.63 -0.44 -15.99
CA GLY A 50 14.53 -0.94 -17.03
C GLY A 50 14.59 -2.46 -17.15
N ASN A 51 14.43 -3.17 -16.03
CA ASN A 51 14.60 -4.63 -15.96
C ASN A 51 13.56 -5.33 -15.07
N CYS A 52 12.56 -4.62 -14.55
CA CYS A 52 11.51 -5.15 -13.67
C CYS A 52 12.04 -5.83 -12.39
N GLU A 53 13.24 -5.50 -11.94
CA GLU A 53 13.78 -6.00 -10.68
C GLU A 53 13.20 -5.23 -9.49
N LEU A 54 12.89 -5.96 -8.41
CA LEU A 54 12.48 -5.39 -7.13
C LEU A 54 13.69 -4.80 -6.40
N ILE A 55 13.63 -3.53 -6.08
CA ILE A 55 14.60 -2.77 -5.30
C ILE A 55 13.91 -2.39 -3.99
N GLY A 56 14.27 -3.08 -2.91
CA GLY A 56 13.70 -2.84 -1.59
C GLY A 56 14.03 -1.43 -1.07
N VAL A 57 13.04 -0.74 -0.50
CA VAL A 57 13.22 0.57 0.12
C VAL A 57 13.45 0.43 1.62
N SER A 58 14.38 1.22 2.17
CA SER A 58 14.64 1.24 3.60
C SER A 58 13.43 1.80 4.37
N ALA A 59 13.01 1.09 5.42
CA ALA A 59 11.87 1.42 6.29
C ALA A 59 11.96 2.78 7.02
N GLY A 60 13.06 3.52 6.85
CA GLY A 60 13.28 4.84 7.46
C GLY A 60 12.59 6.01 6.75
N LEU A 61 12.07 5.82 5.53
CA LEU A 61 11.40 6.90 4.80
C LEU A 61 9.98 7.12 5.35
N ARG A 62 9.69 8.35 5.80
CA ARG A 62 8.35 8.74 6.28
C ARG A 62 7.70 9.67 5.29
N VAL A 63 6.46 9.36 4.92
CA VAL A 63 5.60 10.28 4.18
C VAL A 63 4.80 11.09 5.19
N VAL A 64 4.87 12.42 5.09
CA VAL A 64 4.06 13.34 5.92
C VAL A 64 2.96 13.90 5.03
N PHE A 65 1.71 13.69 5.46
CA PHE A 65 0.56 14.35 4.86
C PHE A 65 0.22 15.58 5.71
N HIS A 66 0.32 16.77 5.12
CA HIS A 66 -0.28 17.98 5.69
C HIS A 66 -1.70 18.07 5.16
N ILE A 67 -2.67 17.89 6.05
CA ILE A 67 -4.10 18.17 5.83
C ILE A 67 -4.41 19.60 6.22
#